data_AF-A0A843C6I6-F1
#
_entry.id   AF-A0A843C6I6-F1
#
_cell.length_a   1.000
_cell.length_b   1.000
_cell.length_c   1.000
_cell.angle_alpha   90.00
_cell.angle_beta   90.00
_cell.angle_gamma   90.00
#
_symmetry.space_group_name_H-M   'P 1'
#
loop_
_entity.id
_entity.type
_entity.pdbx_description
1 polymer ?
#
loop_
_entity_poly.entity_id
_entity_poly.type
_entity_poly.pdbx_seq_one_letter_code
_entity_poly.pdbx_strand_id
1 'polypeptide(L)'
;MKRLSYELGVAFLALVGCFIAFFYLTGFFVGGLGSLAKRFNVPESVVGASVAAIVSSAPEMGASVFSVVEGHPDIGMGTIVGSAIFNISLLLAFSLWVR
;
A
#
# COMPACT_ATOMS: atom_id res chain seq x y z
N MET A 1 -27.92 -16.86 -8.55
CA MET A 1 -26.57 -17.05 -9.13
C MET A 1 -26.11 -15.88 -10.01
N LYS A 2 -26.85 -15.45 -11.06
CA LYS A 2 -26.38 -14.37 -11.96
C LYS A 2 -26.00 -13.04 -11.27
N ARG A 3 -26.71 -12.64 -10.22
CA ARG A 3 -26.41 -11.42 -9.44
C ARG A 3 -25.06 -11.50 -8.73
N LEU A 4 -24.73 -12.65 -8.13
CA LEU A 4 -23.45 -12.86 -7.43
C LEU A 4 -22.25 -12.81 -8.37
N SER A 5 -22.39 -13.36 -9.59
CA SER A 5 -21.36 -13.29 -10.62
C SER A 5 -21.10 -11.87 -11.13
N TYR A 6 -22.12 -11.00 -11.13
CA TYR A 6 -21.99 -9.60 -11.51
C TYR A 6 -21.27 -8.78 -10.43
N GLU A 7 -21.67 -8.92 -9.16
CA GLU A 7 -21.00 -8.26 -8.03
C GLU A 7 -19.50 -8.61 -7.96
N LEU A 8 -19.17 -9.90 -8.18
CA LEU A 8 -17.78 -10.36 -8.21
C LEU A 8 -16.99 -9.75 -9.37
N GLY A 9 -17.62 -9.64 -10.55
CA GLY A 9 -17.00 -8.99 -11.71
C GLY A 9 -16.72 -7.51 -11.48
N VAL A 10 -17.68 -6.79 -10.88
CA VAL A 10 -17.51 -5.36 -10.52
C VAL A 10 -16.42 -5.20 -9.48
N ALA A 11 -16.38 -6.04 -8.44
CA ALA A 11 -15.34 -6.00 -7.42
C ALA A 11 -13.93 -6.22 -8.01
N PHE A 12 -13.79 -7.18 -8.94
CA PHE A 12 -12.52 -7.43 -9.61
C PHE A 12 -12.08 -6.25 -10.50
N LEU A 13 -13.01 -5.68 -11.27
CA LEU A 13 -12.76 -4.46 -12.06
C LEU A 13 -12.35 -3.28 -11.18
N ALA A 14 -13.01 -3.08 -10.05
CA ALA A 14 -12.67 -2.04 -9.08
C ALA A 14 -11.27 -2.26 -8.49
N LEU A 15 -10.92 -3.50 -8.14
CA LEU A 15 -9.59 -3.86 -7.62
C LEU A 15 -8.49 -3.52 -8.64
N VAL A 16 -8.66 -3.94 -9.90
CA VAL A 16 -7.70 -3.66 -10.98
C VAL A 16 -7.61 -2.16 -11.24
N GLY A 17 -8.74 -1.45 -11.26
CA GLY A 17 -8.79 0.00 -11.42
C GLY A 17 -8.03 0.74 -10.31
N CYS A 18 -8.24 0.35 -9.05
CA CYS A 18 -7.52 0.90 -7.90
C CYS A 18 -6.02 0.63 -7.97
N PHE A 19 -5.61 -0.58 -8.38
CA PHE A 19 -4.19 -0.92 -8.53
C PHE A 19 -3.50 -0.07 -9.60
N ILE A 20 -4.14 0.09 -10.76
CA ILE A 20 -3.63 0.93 -11.85
C ILE A 20 -3.53 2.39 -11.39
N ALA A 21 -4.59 2.91 -10.77
CA ALA A 21 -4.58 4.27 -10.25
C ALA A 21 -3.45 4.48 -9.24
N PHE A 22 -3.29 3.56 -8.28
CA PHE A 22 -2.23 3.61 -7.28
C PHE A 22 -0.82 3.61 -7.92
N PHE A 23 -0.59 2.78 -8.94
CA PHE A 23 0.66 2.76 -9.68
C PHE A 23 1.00 4.11 -10.33
N TYR A 24 0.04 4.77 -10.97
CA TYR A 24 0.28 6.09 -11.55
C TYR A 24 0.46 7.18 -10.49
N LEU A 25 -0.37 7.17 -9.44
CA LEU A 25 -0.30 8.15 -8.35
C LEU A 25 1.05 8.11 -7.63
N THR A 26 1.56 6.91 -7.37
CA THR A 26 2.88 6.73 -6.74
C THR A 26 4.00 7.28 -7.61
N GLY A 27 3.95 7.13 -8.93
CA GLY A 27 4.92 7.73 -9.86
C GLY A 27 4.96 9.26 -9.76
N PHE A 28 3.79 9.92 -9.74
CA PHE A 28 3.71 11.38 -9.55
C PHE A 28 4.24 11.82 -8.18
N PHE A 29 3.90 11.07 -7.12
CA PHE A 29 4.34 11.35 -5.76
C PHE A 29 5.87 11.25 -5.60
N VAL A 30 6.47 10.19 -6.14
CA VAL A 30 7.93 9.98 -6.11
C VAL A 30 8.64 11.10 -6.89
N GLY A 31 8.15 11.49 -8.06
CA GLY A 31 8.73 12.58 -8.85
C GLY A 31 8.67 13.95 -8.13
N GLY A 32 7.55 14.22 -7.45
CA GLY A 32 7.38 15.41 -6.62
C GLY A 32 8.35 15.43 -5.44
N LEU A 33 8.48 14.32 -4.72
CA LEU A 33 9.41 14.19 -3.61
C LEU A 33 10.88 14.27 -4.04
N GLY A 34 11.23 13.73 -5.21
CA GLY A 34 12.57 13.89 -5.78
C GLY A 34 12.91 15.35 -6.07
N SER A 35 11.94 16.13 -6.56
CA SER A 35 12.10 17.58 -6.78
C SER A 35 12.27 18.34 -5.46
N LEU A 36 11.55 17.93 -4.42
CA LEU A 36 11.65 18.51 -3.08
C LEU A 36 12.99 18.19 -2.42
N ALA A 37 13.45 16.93 -2.52
CA ALA A 37 14.73 16.46 -2.00
C ALA A 37 15.91 17.27 -2.54
N LYS A 38 15.90 17.57 -3.85
CA LYS A 38 16.93 18.41 -4.49
C LYS A 38 16.98 19.83 -3.92
N ARG A 39 15.82 20.40 -3.56
CA ARG A 39 15.75 21.75 -2.96
C ARG A 39 16.27 21.77 -1.52
N PHE A 40 16.04 20.69 -0.77
CA PHE A 40 16.45 20.58 0.64
C PHE A 40 17.81 19.89 0.84
N ASN A 41 18.54 19.56 -0.25
CA ASN A 41 19.84 18.88 -0.20
C ASN A 41 19.80 17.54 0.57
N VAL A 42 18.66 16.83 0.48
CA VAL A 42 18.49 15.51 1.13
C VAL A 42 19.05 14.43 0.20
N PRO A 43 19.81 13.45 0.72
CA PRO A 43 20.32 12.33 -0.08
C PRO A 43 19.18 11.55 -0.75
N GLU A 44 19.36 11.23 -2.04
CA GLU A 44 18.35 10.47 -2.81
C GLU A 44 18.09 9.08 -2.20
N SER A 45 19.08 8.47 -1.55
CA SER A 45 18.93 7.19 -0.85
C SER A 45 17.94 7.25 0.32
N VAL A 46 17.96 8.34 1.09
CA VAL A 46 17.05 8.53 2.23
C VAL A 46 15.62 8.74 1.75
N VAL A 47 15.46 9.50 0.66
CA VAL A 47 14.14 9.76 0.05
C VAL A 47 13.60 8.48 -0.56
N GLY A 48 14.42 7.73 -1.32
CA GLY A 48 14.02 6.46 -1.90
C GLY A 48 13.57 5.45 -0.86
N ALA A 49 14.34 5.28 0.21
CA ALA A 49 13.99 4.36 1.30
C ALA A 49 12.70 4.77 2.03
N SER A 50 12.54 6.07 2.34
CA SER A 50 11.36 6.59 3.04
C SER A 50 10.10 6.48 2.20
N VAL A 51 10.20 6.80 0.91
CA VAL A 51 9.07 6.71 -0.03
C VAL A 51 8.67 5.27 -0.25
N ALA A 52 9.63 4.36 -0.43
CA ALA A 52 9.35 2.94 -0.55
C ALA A 52 8.58 2.41 0.68
N ALA A 53 9.01 2.79 1.89
CA ALA A 53 8.33 2.42 3.11
C ALA A 53 6.88 2.97 3.17
N ILE A 54 6.69 4.27 2.93
CA ILE A 54 5.37 4.91 2.98
C ILE A 54 4.41 4.32 1.94
N VAL A 55 4.87 4.21 0.69
CA VAL A 55 4.04 3.70 -0.41
C VAL A 55 3.63 2.25 -0.15
N SER A 56 4.54 1.43 0.37
CA SER A 56 4.23 0.02 0.66
C SER A 56 3.14 -0.18 1.72
N SER A 57 2.96 0.76 2.65
CA SER A 57 1.98 0.67 3.75
C SER A 57 0.71 1.53 3.53
N ALA A 58 0.65 2.27 2.42
CA ALA A 58 -0.46 3.16 2.12
C ALA A 58 -1.80 2.40 1.88
N PRO A 59 -1.84 1.25 1.19
CA PRO A 59 -3.07 0.47 1.04
C PRO A 59 -3.64 -0.01 2.39
N GLU A 60 -2.79 -0.50 3.29
CA GLU A 60 -3.15 -1.01 4.61
C GLU A 60 -3.64 0.10 5.52
N MET A 61 -3.00 1.26 5.45
CA MET A 61 -3.49 2.47 6.12
C MET A 61 -4.88 2.85 5.61
N GLY A 62 -5.10 2.81 4.29
CA GLY A 62 -6.40 3.08 3.68
C GLY A 62 -7.47 2.10 4.16
N ALA A 63 -7.20 0.80 4.12
CA ALA A 63 -8.10 -0.25 4.60
C ALA A 63 -8.43 -0.10 6.10
N SER A 64 -7.41 0.19 6.92
CA SER A 64 -7.58 0.37 8.36
C SER A 64 -8.43 1.61 8.68
N VAL A 65 -8.17 2.73 8.03
CA VAL A 65 -8.99 3.95 8.20
C VAL A 65 -10.43 3.71 7.73
N PHE A 66 -10.61 3.08 6.56
CA PHE A 66 -11.93 2.82 6.02
C PHE A 66 -12.77 1.91 6.94
N SER A 67 -12.14 0.89 7.53
CA SER A 67 -12.83 0.01 8.49
C SER A 67 -13.34 0.74 9.73
N VAL A 68 -12.59 1.74 10.24
CA VAL A 68 -13.05 2.57 11.36
C VAL A 68 -14.21 3.46 10.94
N VAL A 69 -14.15 4.03 9.73
CA VAL A 69 -15.21 4.87 9.17
C VAL A 69 -16.51 4.07 8.95
N GLU A 70 -16.43 2.80 8.53
CA GLU A 70 -17.58 1.90 8.40
C GLU A 70 -18.08 1.33 9.74
N GLY A 71 -17.44 1.70 10.87
CA GLY A 71 -17.84 1.27 12.21
C GLY A 71 -17.40 -0.15 12.55
N HIS A 72 -16.35 -0.66 11.90
CA HIS A 72 -15.76 -1.99 12.12
C HIS A 72 -14.27 -1.85 12.52
N PRO A 73 -13.98 -1.23 13.68
CA PRO A 73 -12.60 -0.92 14.10
C PRO A 73 -11.76 -2.17 14.43
N ASP A 74 -12.41 -3.28 14.75
CA ASP A 74 -11.79 -4.59 14.95
C ASP A 74 -11.12 -5.11 13.67
N ILE A 75 -11.75 -4.90 12.51
CA ILE A 75 -11.16 -5.23 11.21
C ILE A 75 -9.90 -4.39 10.98
N GLY A 76 -9.95 -3.09 11.29
CA GLY A 76 -8.81 -2.19 11.16
C GLY A 76 -7.63 -2.57 12.03
N MET A 77 -7.88 -2.91 13.31
CA MET A 77 -6.83 -3.45 14.18
C MET A 77 -6.25 -4.75 13.61
N GLY A 78 -7.10 -5.64 13.09
CA GLY A 78 -6.66 -6.85 12.41
C GLY A 78 -5.75 -6.57 11.20
N THR A 79 -6.08 -5.56 10.39
CA THR A 79 -5.27 -5.13 9.25
C THR A 79 -3.90 -4.60 9.68
N ILE A 80 -3.84 -3.77 10.73
CA ILE A 80 -2.58 -3.21 11.22
C ILE A 80 -1.66 -4.32 11.76
N VAL A 81 -2.18 -5.15 12.67
CA VAL A 81 -1.37 -6.21 13.31
C VAL A 81 -1.00 -7.29 12.29
N GLY A 82 -1.96 -7.71 11.46
CA GLY A 82 -1.75 -8.72 10.43
C GLY A 82 -0.71 -8.31 9.40
N SER A 83 -0.76 -7.07 8.92
CA SER A 83 0.21 -6.56 7.94
C SER A 83 1.63 -6.45 8.52
N ALA A 84 1.79 -6.07 9.79
CA ALA A 84 3.09 -6.05 10.44
C ALA A 84 3.70 -7.46 10.54
N ILE A 85 2.93 -8.45 10.96
CA ILE A 85 3.36 -9.85 11.02
C ILE A 85 3.72 -10.36 9.62
N PHE A 86 2.88 -10.08 8.63
CA PHE A 86 3.10 -10.47 7.24
C PHE A 86 4.40 -9.86 6.69
N ASN A 87 4.59 -8.56 6.83
CA ASN A 87 5.76 -7.85 6.31
C ASN A 87 7.07 -8.38 6.91
N ILE A 88 7.12 -8.59 8.24
CA ILE A 88 8.30 -9.15 8.90
C ILE A 88 8.57 -10.57 8.42
N SER A 89 7.53 -11.42 8.41
CA SER A 89 7.68 -12.83 8.02
C SER A 89 8.13 -12.98 6.57
N LEU A 90 7.52 -12.21 5.66
CA LEU A 90 7.80 -12.28 4.23
C LEU A 90 9.18 -11.71 3.90
N LEU A 91 9.57 -10.57 4.49
CA LEU A 91 10.90 -9.98 4.30
C LEU A 91 12.00 -10.92 4.80
N LEU A 92 11.82 -11.55 5.96
CA LEU A 92 12.76 -12.54 6.48
C LEU A 92 12.88 -13.75 5.55
N ALA A 93 11.75 -14.30 5.09
CA ALA A 93 11.74 -15.42 4.16
C ALA A 93 12.47 -15.09 2.85
N PHE A 94 12.18 -13.93 2.25
CA PHE A 94 12.84 -13.49 1.02
C PHE A 94 14.33 -13.20 1.22
N SER A 95 14.70 -12.58 2.34
CA SER A 95 16.10 -12.28 2.65
C SER A 95 16.94 -13.54 2.83
N LEU A 96 16.36 -14.63 3.34
CA LEU A 96 17.02 -15.93 3.43
C LEU A 96 17.10 -16.64 2.07
N TRP A 97 16.10 -16.43 1.21
CA TRP A 97 16.03 -17.04 -0.12
C TRP A 97 16.99 -16.44 -1.14
N VAL A 98 17.29 -15.14 -1.03
CA VAL A 98 18.15 -14.40 -1.97
C VAL A 98 19.66 -14.63 -1.73
N ARG A 99 20.03 -15.44 -0.74
CA ARG A 99 21.42 -15.85 -0.48
C ARG A 99 21.87 -16.98 -1.41
#